data_AF-A0A7X8XJ36-F1
#
_entry.id   AF-A0A7X8XJ36-F1
#
_cell.length_a   1.000
_cell.length_b   1.000
_cell.length_c   1.000
_cell.angle_alpha   90.00
_cell.angle_beta   90.00
_cell.angle_gamma   90.00
#
_symmetry.space_group_name_H-M   'P 1'
#
loop_
_entity.id
_entity.type
_entity.pdbx_description
1 polymer ?
#
loop_
_entity_poly.entity_id
_entity_poly.type
_entity_poly.pdbx_seq_one_letter_code
_entity_poly.pdbx_strand_id
1 'polypeptide(L)'
;MEEFSNTNNETRKHILSVCENINKYIHDLLNRGVNHDASKLNYNQASVFDKCIGRLHNAEYNSEEYKQLLKELQPALVHHYRLNDHHPEHFDNGIQDMNMLQLLEMLADWKASCSRVKDGDIIKSIE
;
A
#
# COMPACT_ATOMS: atom_id res chain seq x y z
N MET A 1 -35.53 -37.27 -6.61
CA MET A 1 -34.34 -36.42 -6.40
C MET A 1 -33.69 -36.29 -7.76
N GLU A 2 -33.60 -35.09 -8.33
CA GLU A 2 -32.99 -34.92 -9.66
C GLU A 2 -31.51 -35.31 -9.59
N GLU A 3 -31.14 -36.33 -10.35
CA GLU A 3 -29.77 -36.84 -10.42
C GLU A 3 -29.01 -35.96 -11.43
N PHE A 4 -28.24 -35.00 -10.92
CA PHE A 4 -27.42 -34.14 -11.78
C PHE A 4 -26.30 -34.96 -12.41
N SER A 5 -26.06 -34.78 -13.72
CA SER A 5 -24.96 -35.47 -14.43
C SER A 5 -23.60 -35.22 -13.77
N ASN A 6 -22.66 -36.15 -13.90
CA ASN A 6 -21.30 -36.03 -13.35
C ASN A 6 -20.60 -34.71 -13.72
N THR A 7 -20.89 -34.16 -14.91
CA THR A 7 -20.38 -32.87 -15.38
C THR A 7 -20.80 -31.71 -14.47
N ASN A 8 -22.02 -31.74 -13.92
CA ASN A 8 -22.49 -30.71 -13.00
C ASN A 8 -21.75 -30.75 -11.65
N ASN A 9 -21.28 -31.93 -11.23
CA ASN A 9 -20.50 -32.07 -10.00
C ASN A 9 -19.06 -31.55 -10.19
N GLU A 10 -18.44 -31.81 -11.35
CA GLU A 10 -17.11 -31.25 -11.66
C GLU A 10 -17.15 -29.73 -11.80
N THR A 11 -18.19 -29.17 -12.43
CA THR A 11 -18.39 -27.71 -12.48
C THR A 11 -18.53 -27.11 -11.07
N ARG A 12 -19.30 -27.75 -10.17
CA ARG A 12 -19.41 -27.30 -8.77
C ARG A 12 -18.06 -27.33 -8.04
N LYS A 13 -17.26 -28.39 -8.22
CA LYS A 13 -15.91 -28.47 -7.65
C LYS A 13 -15.00 -27.35 -8.15
N HIS A 14 -15.05 -27.05 -9.45
CA HIS A 14 -14.27 -25.95 -10.03
C HIS A 14 -14.69 -24.59 -9.43
N ILE A 15 -16.00 -24.31 -9.32
CA ILE A 15 -16.50 -23.09 -8.68
C ILE A 15 -15.99 -22.96 -7.25
N LEU A 16 -16.04 -24.03 -6.46
CA LEU A 16 -15.53 -24.03 -5.09
C LEU A 16 -14.02 -23.79 -5.04
N SER A 17 -13.26 -24.36 -5.98
CA SER A 17 -11.80 -24.17 -6.06
C SER A 17 -11.45 -22.71 -6.40
N VAL A 18 -12.19 -22.07 -7.31
CA VAL A 18 -12.03 -20.64 -7.62
C VAL A 18 -12.37 -19.78 -6.40
N CYS A 19 -13.46 -20.07 -5.70
CA CYS A 19 -13.83 -19.38 -4.47
C CYS A 19 -12.72 -19.48 -3.40
N GLU A 20 -12.16 -20.67 -3.20
CA GLU A 20 -11.05 -20.88 -2.25
C GLU A 20 -9.81 -20.05 -2.64
N ASN A 21 -9.46 -20.03 -3.94
CA ASN A 21 -8.33 -19.23 -4.43
C ASN A 21 -8.56 -17.73 -4.24
N ILE A 22 -9.75 -17.23 -4.53
CA ILE A 22 -10.10 -15.81 -4.32
C ILE A 22 -10.02 -15.45 -2.83
N ASN A 23 -10.52 -16.31 -1.94
CA ASN A 23 -10.50 -16.06 -0.51
C ASN A 23 -9.08 -15.95 0.06
N LYS A 24 -8.08 -16.62 -0.54
CA LYS A 24 -6.67 -16.45 -0.15
C LYS A 24 -6.19 -15.02 -0.42
N TYR A 25 -6.53 -14.45 -1.58
CA TYR A 25 -6.20 -13.06 -1.91
C TYR A 25 -6.94 -12.05 -1.02
N ILE A 26 -8.22 -12.29 -0.72
CA ILE A 26 -9.00 -11.44 0.19
C ILE A 26 -8.35 -11.42 1.58
N HIS A 27 -7.96 -12.59 2.10
CA HIS A 27 -7.29 -12.70 3.38
C HIS A 27 -5.96 -11.93 3.41
N ASP A 28 -5.16 -12.02 2.33
CA ASP A 28 -3.92 -11.25 2.22
C ASP A 28 -4.18 -9.74 2.20
N LEU A 29 -5.17 -9.27 1.43
CA LEU A 29 -5.57 -7.86 1.39
C LEU A 29 -6.04 -7.34 2.76
N LEU A 30 -6.78 -8.16 3.52
CA LEU A 30 -7.18 -7.82 4.88
C LEU A 30 -5.95 -7.66 5.80
N ASN A 31 -5.00 -8.59 5.72
CA ASN A 31 -3.77 -8.51 6.51
C ASN A 31 -2.92 -7.31 6.13
N ARG A 32 -2.78 -7.02 4.82
CA ARG A 32 -2.11 -5.81 4.32
C ARG A 32 -2.76 -4.56 4.88
N GLY A 33 -4.09 -4.43 4.77
CA GLY A 33 -4.82 -3.26 5.30
C GLY A 33 -4.65 -3.05 6.80
N VAL A 34 -4.63 -4.12 7.61
CA VAL A 34 -4.43 -4.04 9.07
C VAL A 34 -3.00 -3.62 9.43
N ASN A 35 -2.01 -4.08 8.66
CA ASN A 35 -0.59 -3.84 8.94
C ASN A 35 0.01 -2.69 8.12
N HIS A 36 -0.80 -2.05 7.28
CA HIS A 36 -0.37 -1.00 6.37
C HIS A 36 0.41 0.07 7.11
N ASP A 37 1.65 0.30 6.66
CA ASP A 37 2.56 1.31 7.20
C ASP A 37 2.85 1.20 8.71
N ALA A 38 2.55 0.07 9.35
CA ALA A 38 2.75 -0.11 10.80
C ALA A 38 4.22 0.09 11.23
N SER A 39 5.17 -0.05 10.31
CA SER A 39 6.59 0.28 10.55
C SER A 39 6.80 1.73 10.98
N LYS A 40 5.95 2.68 10.56
CA LYS A 40 5.99 4.09 10.99
C LYS A 40 5.78 4.24 12.50
N LEU A 41 5.09 3.29 13.14
CA LEU A 41 4.78 3.31 14.57
C LEU A 41 5.83 2.59 15.43
N ASN A 42 6.88 2.03 14.83
CA ASN A 42 7.93 1.39 15.60
C ASN A 42 8.71 2.40 16.45
N TYR A 43 9.24 1.97 17.60
CA TYR A 43 9.92 2.86 18.55
C TYR A 43 11.08 3.67 17.93
N ASN A 44 11.77 3.10 16.94
CA ASN A 44 12.94 3.69 16.31
C ASN A 44 12.59 4.77 15.26
N GLN A 45 11.39 4.74 14.67
CA GLN A 45 10.97 5.62 13.58
C GLN A 45 9.82 6.54 13.95
N ALA A 46 8.97 6.15 14.91
CA ALA A 46 7.79 6.93 15.31
C ALA A 46 8.17 8.36 15.69
N SER A 47 9.26 8.55 16.43
CA SER A 47 9.71 9.89 16.83
C SER A 47 10.20 10.75 15.66
N VAL A 48 10.70 10.14 14.58
CA VAL A 48 11.15 10.87 13.38
C VAL A 48 9.94 11.30 12.56
N PHE A 49 9.00 10.38 12.33
CA PHE A 49 7.75 10.68 11.62
C PHE A 49 6.92 11.74 12.34
N ASP A 50 6.77 11.64 13.67
CA ASP A 50 6.02 12.61 14.48
C ASP A 50 6.64 14.01 14.41
N LYS A 51 7.98 14.11 14.54
CA LYS A 51 8.70 15.40 14.45
C LYS A 51 8.62 16.03 13.07
N CYS A 52 8.60 15.22 12.02
CA CYS A 52 8.79 15.72 10.66
C CYS A 52 7.47 15.90 9.89
N ILE A 53 6.50 14.98 9.99
CA ILE A 53 5.30 14.98 9.13
C ILE A 53 4.45 16.25 9.34
N GLY A 54 4.19 16.64 10.59
CA GLY A 54 3.40 17.83 10.89
C GLY A 54 4.08 19.11 10.42
N ARG A 55 5.41 19.19 10.53
CA ARG A 55 6.20 20.33 10.04
C ARG A 55 6.28 20.35 8.52
N LEU A 56 6.45 19.19 7.89
CA LEU A 56 6.55 19.04 6.43
C LEU A 56 5.25 19.48 5.76
N HIS A 57 4.10 19.15 6.35
CA HIS A 57 2.80 19.60 5.87
C HIS A 57 2.64 21.13 5.87
N ASN A 58 3.25 21.81 6.83
CA ASN A 58 3.14 23.26 6.99
C ASN A 58 4.28 24.03 6.30
N ALA A 59 5.33 23.33 5.89
CA ALA A 59 6.46 23.95 5.19
C ALA A 59 6.05 24.35 3.78
N GLU A 60 6.47 25.53 3.35
CA GLU A 60 6.30 25.94 1.96
C GLU A 60 7.05 24.97 1.04
N TYR A 61 6.37 24.48 0.00
CA TYR A 61 6.93 23.53 -0.95
C TYR A 61 8.25 24.06 -1.53
N ASN A 62 9.30 23.22 -1.56
CA ASN A 62 10.66 23.57 -2.00
C ASN A 62 11.42 24.62 -1.17
N SER A 63 10.90 25.07 -0.02
CA SER A 63 11.67 25.90 0.91
C SER A 63 12.89 25.16 1.49
N GLU A 64 13.84 25.90 2.08
CA GLU A 64 14.99 25.28 2.76
C GLU A 64 14.55 24.44 3.97
N GLU A 65 13.51 24.85 4.70
CA GLU A 65 12.92 24.03 5.76
C GLU A 65 12.33 22.74 5.19
N TYR A 66 11.57 22.81 4.09
CA TYR A 66 11.02 21.62 3.43
C TYR A 66 12.12 20.63 3.03
N LYS A 67 13.19 21.11 2.38
CA LYS A 67 14.33 20.27 1.99
C LYS A 67 15.05 19.66 3.19
N GLN A 68 15.20 20.42 4.26
CA GLN A 68 15.85 19.94 5.49
C GLN A 68 15.00 18.85 6.17
N LEU A 69 13.69 19.05 6.27
CA LEU A 69 12.75 18.05 6.79
C LEU A 69 12.77 16.76 5.96
N LEU A 70 12.86 16.87 4.63
CA LEU A 70 13.03 15.69 3.77
C LEU A 70 14.33 14.92 4.06
N LYS A 71 15.46 15.63 4.30
CA LYS A 71 16.73 14.98 4.68
C LYS A 71 16.64 14.29 6.03
N GLU A 72 15.98 14.90 7.00
CA GLU A 72 15.77 14.33 8.34
C GLU A 72 14.86 13.10 8.30
N LEU A 73 13.85 13.12 7.43
CA LEU A 73 12.91 12.02 7.25
C LEU A 73 13.52 10.83 6.49
N GLN A 74 14.54 11.08 5.67
CA GLN A 74 15.03 10.10 4.71
C GLN A 74 15.51 8.76 5.30
N PRO A 75 16.26 8.70 6.41
CA PRO A 75 16.64 7.43 7.02
C PRO A 75 15.42 6.59 7.46
N ALA A 76 14.35 7.25 7.92
CA ALA A 76 13.10 6.58 8.28
C ALA A 76 12.36 6.08 7.04
N LEU A 77 12.33 6.86 5.95
CA LEU A 77 11.73 6.46 4.67
C LEU A 77 12.43 5.25 4.05
N VAL A 78 13.77 5.22 4.04
CA VAL A 78 14.53 4.07 3.51
C VAL A 78 14.16 2.78 4.23
N HIS A 79 14.03 2.82 5.55
CA HIS A 79 13.60 1.65 6.30
C HIS A 79 12.13 1.31 6.04
N HIS A 80 11.28 2.32 5.98
CA HIS A 80 9.86 2.19 5.70
C HIS A 80 9.60 1.50 4.36
N TYR A 81 10.24 1.95 3.28
CA TYR A 81 10.12 1.36 1.94
C TYR A 81 10.62 -0.08 1.91
N ARG A 82 11.72 -0.39 2.60
CA ARG A 82 12.22 -1.77 2.71
C ARG A 82 11.27 -2.73 3.41
N LEU A 83 10.42 -2.24 4.31
CA LEU A 83 9.46 -3.08 5.04
C LEU A 83 8.08 -3.15 4.39
N ASN A 84 7.76 -2.25 3.47
CA ASN A 84 6.43 -2.11 2.90
C ASN A 84 6.52 -2.18 1.38
N ASP A 85 6.16 -3.35 0.84
CA ASP A 85 6.28 -3.70 -0.57
C ASP A 85 5.18 -3.10 -1.47
N HIS A 86 4.31 -2.24 -0.91
CA HIS A 86 3.38 -1.43 -1.72
C HIS A 86 4.00 -0.10 -2.17
N HIS A 87 5.21 0.25 -1.70
CA HIS A 87 5.95 1.40 -2.21
C HIS A 87 6.84 0.99 -3.38
N PRO A 88 6.82 1.70 -4.53
CA PRO A 88 7.73 1.41 -5.64
C PRO A 88 9.22 1.41 -5.23
N GLU A 89 9.61 2.25 -4.27
CA GLU A 89 10.97 2.34 -3.72
C GLU A 89 11.44 1.07 -3.00
N HIS A 90 10.54 0.11 -2.74
CA HIS A 90 10.89 -1.22 -2.27
C HIS A 90 11.67 -2.02 -3.33
N PHE A 91 11.43 -1.75 -4.62
CA PHE A 91 11.91 -2.55 -5.74
C PHE A 91 12.93 -1.82 -6.60
N ASP A 92 13.81 -2.59 -7.25
CA ASP A 92 14.85 -2.04 -8.12
C ASP A 92 14.27 -1.42 -9.40
N ASN A 93 13.23 -2.03 -10.01
CA ASN A 93 12.54 -1.49 -11.19
C ASN A 93 11.20 -0.82 -10.86
N GLY A 94 10.98 -0.46 -9.60
CA GLY A 94 9.77 0.22 -9.14
C GLY A 94 8.49 -0.57 -9.43
N ILE A 95 7.50 0.11 -9.99
CA ILE A 95 6.16 -0.44 -10.29
C ILE A 95 6.23 -1.71 -11.16
N GLN A 96 7.25 -1.85 -12.01
CA GLN A 96 7.37 -3.00 -12.93
C GLN A 96 7.63 -4.33 -12.19
N ASP A 97 8.18 -4.28 -10.98
CA ASP A 97 8.44 -5.47 -10.16
C ASP A 97 7.28 -5.80 -9.21
N MET A 98 6.23 -4.96 -9.17
CA MET A 98 5.10 -5.13 -8.26
C MET A 98 4.08 -6.15 -8.77
N ASN A 99 3.56 -6.96 -7.86
CA ASN A 99 2.42 -7.83 -8.11
C ASN A 99 1.08 -7.11 -7.88
N MET A 100 -0.02 -7.76 -8.25
CA MET A 100 -1.37 -7.17 -8.18
C MET A 100 -1.77 -6.72 -6.76
N LEU A 101 -1.43 -7.47 -5.71
CA LEU A 101 -1.83 -7.11 -4.34
C LEU A 101 -1.08 -5.88 -3.84
N GLN A 102 0.21 -5.80 -4.17
CA GLN A 102 1.05 -4.64 -3.87
C GLN A 102 0.55 -3.39 -4.60
N LEU A 103 0.18 -3.51 -5.87
CA LEU A 103 -0.42 -2.42 -6.65
C LEU A 103 -1.77 -1.97 -6.07
N LEU A 104 -2.62 -2.90 -5.63
CA LEU A 104 -3.90 -2.57 -5.00
C LEU A 104 -3.70 -1.81 -3.69
N GLU A 105 -2.75 -2.22 -2.86
CA GLU A 105 -2.41 -1.51 -1.63
C GLU A 105 -1.81 -0.13 -1.92
N MET A 106 -0.91 0.00 -2.90
CA MET A 106 -0.33 1.27 -3.34
C MET A 106 -1.41 2.27 -3.76
N LEU A 107 -2.35 1.82 -4.61
CA LEU A 107 -3.46 2.67 -5.06
C LEU A 107 -4.38 3.07 -3.90
N ALA A 108 -4.59 2.18 -2.93
CA ALA A 108 -5.37 2.49 -1.73
C ALA A 108 -4.67 3.53 -0.84
N ASP A 109 -3.35 3.41 -0.64
CA ASP A 109 -2.54 4.40 0.09
C ASP A 109 -2.57 5.75 -0.61
N TRP A 110 -2.27 5.78 -1.91
CA TRP A 110 -2.28 7.03 -2.68
C TRP A 110 -3.66 7.69 -2.66
N LYS A 111 -4.74 6.90 -2.75
CA LYS A 111 -6.11 7.41 -2.60
C LYS A 111 -6.34 8.04 -1.22
N ALA A 112 -5.92 7.37 -0.15
CA ALA A 112 -6.04 7.88 1.22
C ALA A 112 -5.20 9.15 1.41
N SER A 113 -4.01 9.19 0.81
CA SER A 113 -3.08 10.31 0.86
C SER A 113 -3.59 11.53 0.12
N CYS A 114 -4.08 11.38 -1.12
CA CYS A 114 -4.74 12.46 -1.85
C CYS A 114 -5.97 13.01 -1.12
N SER A 115 -6.71 12.16 -0.40
CA SER A 115 -7.92 12.59 0.33
C SER A 115 -7.64 13.52 1.52
N ARG A 116 -6.37 13.65 1.94
CA ARG A 116 -5.96 14.58 3.00
C ARG A 116 -5.48 15.94 2.46
N VAL A 117 -5.34 16.07 1.14
CA VAL A 117 -4.82 17.27 0.48
C VAL A 117 -5.96 18.01 -0.22
N LYS A 118 -6.06 19.32 -0.02
CA LYS A 118 -7.02 20.16 -0.76
C LYS A 118 -6.70 20.07 -2.25
N ASP A 119 -7.70 19.75 -3.06
CA ASP A 119 -7.58 19.53 -4.51
C ASP A 119 -6.66 18.36 -4.92
N GLY A 120 -6.44 17.40 -4.00
CA GLY A 120 -5.68 16.18 -4.27
C GLY A 120 -6.35 15.31 -5.34
N ASP A 121 -5.57 14.91 -6.35
CA ASP A 121 -6.03 14.11 -7.48
C ASP A 121 -5.10 12.91 -7.69
N ILE A 122 -5.65 11.71 -7.52
CA ILE A 122 -4.90 10.47 -7.68
C ILE A 122 -4.52 10.23 -9.14
N ILE A 123 -5.31 10.71 -10.10
CA ILE A 123 -5.00 10.52 -11.53
C ILE A 123 -3.67 11.19 -11.87
N LYS A 124 -3.45 12.41 -11.37
CA LYS A 124 -2.17 13.12 -11.50
C LYS A 124 -1.00 12.42 -10.81
N SER A 125 -1.26 11.52 -9.87
CA SER A 125 -0.22 10.76 -9.17
C SER A 125 0.22 9.50 -9.93
N ILE A 126 -0.53 9.12 -10.97
CA ILE A 126 -0.30 7.92 -11.79
C ILE A 126 0.14 8.31 -13.23
N GLU A 127 0.16 9.61 -13.56
CA GLU A 127 0.73 10.16 -14.81
C GLU A 127 2.26 10.10 -14.83
#